data_AF-D3D6B9-F1
#
_entry.id   AF-D3D6B9-F1
#
_cell.length_a   1.000
_cell.length_b   1.000
_cell.length_c   1.000
_cell.angle_alpha   90.00
_cell.angle_beta   90.00
_cell.angle_gamma   90.00
#
_symmetry.space_group_name_H-M   'P 1'
#
loop_
_entity.id
_entity.type
_entity.pdbx_description
1 polymer ?
#
loop_
_entity_poly.entity_id
_entity_poly.type
_entity_poly.pdbx_seq_one_letter_code
_entity_poly.pdbx_strand_id
1 'polypeptide(L)'
;MVFYEDHWESYEDPVLAIELLHDEAGTPFLLLSGPEPDLHWKRFTSAVRAIMKDLGVQMSVGLNAIPMAVPHTRPCGVTAHATRKELLVGNDPW
;
A
#
# COMPACT_ATOMS: atom_id res chain seq x y z
N MET A 1 -13.49 -7.01 16.35
CA MET A 1 -14.08 -7.86 17.41
C MET A 1 -15.52 -8.12 17.03
N VAL A 2 -15.96 -9.38 17.10
CA VAL A 2 -17.35 -9.78 16.92
C VAL A 2 -17.84 -10.34 18.26
N PHE A 3 -18.96 -9.82 18.74
CA PHE A 3 -19.66 -10.31 19.92
C PHE A 3 -20.94 -11.01 19.45
N TYR A 4 -21.16 -12.23 19.90
CA TYR A 4 -22.32 -13.04 19.54
C TYR A 4 -23.05 -13.46 20.81
N GLU A 5 -24.23 -12.88 21.01
CA GLU A 5 -25.16 -13.10 22.13
C GLU A 5 -24.56 -12.91 23.54
N ASP A 6 -23.74 -13.85 23.99
CA ASP A 6 -23.18 -13.94 25.34
C ASP A 6 -21.65 -14.06 25.37
N HIS A 7 -20.97 -14.11 24.21
CA HIS A 7 -19.51 -14.25 24.16
C HIS A 7 -18.85 -13.47 23.02
N TRP A 8 -17.54 -13.25 23.19
CA TRP A 8 -16.68 -12.77 22.12
C TRP A 8 -16.38 -13.93 21.18
N GLU A 9 -16.85 -13.83 19.94
CA GLU A 9 -16.70 -14.88 18.92
C GLU A 9 -15.35 -14.77 18.20
N SER A 10 -14.95 -13.55 17.86
CA SER A 10 -13.69 -13.33 17.15
C SER A 10 -13.10 -11.95 17.39
N TYR A 11 -11.80 -11.87 17.16
CA TYR A 11 -11.05 -10.63 17.07
C TYR A 11 -10.16 -10.71 15.85
N GLU A 12 -10.19 -9.66 15.03
CA GLU A 12 -9.27 -9.49 13.92
C GLU A 12 -8.12 -8.62 14.41
N ASP A 13 -6.93 -9.21 14.50
CA ASP A 13 -5.73 -8.50 14.90
C ASP A 13 -5.39 -7.41 13.87
N PRO A 14 -5.05 -6.18 14.30
CA PRO A 14 -4.50 -5.17 13.40
C PRO A 14 -3.08 -5.58 12.98
N VAL A 15 -2.97 -6.19 11.81
CA VAL A 15 -1.69 -6.67 11.27
C VAL A 15 -1.16 -5.70 10.22
N LEU A 16 0.09 -5.26 10.41
CA LEU A 16 0.89 -4.56 9.41
C LEU A 16 2.00 -5.51 8.93
N ALA A 17 1.86 -6.04 7.72
CA ALA A 17 2.69 -7.14 7.21
C ALA A 17 3.31 -6.84 5.85
N ILE A 18 4.41 -7.54 5.55
CA ILE A 18 5.01 -7.62 4.21
C ILE A 18 4.78 -9.04 3.70
N GLU A 19 4.03 -9.16 2.60
CA GLU A 19 3.63 -10.44 2.01
C GLU A 19 4.29 -10.63 0.64
N LEU A 20 4.68 -11.87 0.32
CA LEU A 20 5.11 -12.26 -1.02
C LEU A 20 3.90 -12.75 -1.80
N LEU A 21 3.58 -12.07 -2.89
CA LEU A 21 2.49 -12.38 -3.78
C LEU A 21 3.02 -12.65 -5.19
N HIS A 22 2.18 -13.26 -6.03
CA HIS A 22 2.47 -13.51 -7.44
C HIS A 22 1.33 -12.94 -8.29
N ASP A 23 1.67 -12.28 -9.39
CA ASP A 23 0.68 -11.88 -10.39
C ASP A 23 0.18 -13.09 -11.21
N GLU A 24 -0.74 -12.85 -12.15
CA GLU A 24 -1.28 -13.90 -13.04
C GLU A 24 -0.21 -14.57 -13.93
N ALA A 25 0.93 -13.89 -14.17
CA ALA A 25 2.07 -14.42 -14.92
C ALA A 25 3.09 -15.15 -14.01
N GLY A 26 2.84 -15.22 -12.70
CA GLY A 26 3.75 -15.80 -11.73
C GLY A 26 4.93 -14.90 -11.36
N THR A 27 4.88 -13.60 -11.68
CA THR A 27 5.92 -12.64 -11.28
C THR A 27 5.79 -12.35 -9.78
N PRO A 28 6.85 -12.58 -8.98
CA PRO A 28 6.80 -12.28 -7.56
C PRO A 28 6.88 -10.77 -7.29
N PHE A 29 6.09 -10.29 -6.33
CA PHE A 29 6.20 -8.95 -5.78
C PHE A 29 5.88 -8.93 -4.28
N LEU A 30 6.32 -7.87 -3.60
CA LEU A 30 6.05 -7.69 -2.17
C LEU A 30 4.93 -6.67 -1.95
N LEU A 31 4.02 -6.96 -1.03
CA LEU A 31 2.96 -6.05 -0.59
C LEU A 31 3.15 -5.71 0.88
N LEU A 32 3.32 -4.43 1.20
CA LEU A 32 3.23 -3.91 2.57
C LEU A 32 1.80 -3.37 2.79
N SER A 33 1.03 -4.01 3.66
CA SER A 33 -0.38 -3.66 3.90
C SER A 33 -0.76 -3.78 5.37
N GLY A 34 -1.76 -3.02 5.81
CA GLY A 34 -2.22 -2.96 7.19
C GLY A 34 -2.51 -1.54 7.66
N PRO A 35 -2.77 -1.35 8.98
CA PRO A 35 -2.97 -0.04 9.56
C PRO A 35 -1.68 0.79 9.50
N GLU A 36 -1.81 2.07 9.19
CA GLU A 36 -0.70 3.02 9.26
C GLU A 36 -0.21 3.13 10.72
N PRO A 37 1.10 3.06 10.98
CA PRO A 37 1.60 3.12 12.35
C PRO A 37 1.41 4.51 12.96
N ASP A 38 0.82 4.58 14.15
CA ASP A 38 0.68 5.85 14.88
C ASP A 38 2.02 6.41 15.40
N LEU A 39 2.99 5.53 15.70
CA LEU A 39 4.21 5.85 16.41
C LEU A 39 5.48 5.48 15.63
N HIS A 40 6.60 6.07 16.03
CA HIS A 40 7.95 5.66 15.62
C HIS A 40 8.22 5.64 14.10
N TRP A 41 7.64 6.57 13.34
CA TRP A 41 7.80 6.65 11.87
C TRP A 41 9.23 6.55 11.37
N LYS A 42 10.19 7.22 12.04
CA LYS A 42 11.62 7.14 11.67
C LYS A 42 12.18 5.71 11.82
N ARG A 43 11.76 4.99 12.86
CA ARG A 43 12.16 3.59 13.09
C ARG A 43 11.46 2.66 12.09
N PHE A 44 10.16 2.87 11.87
CA PHE A 44 9.36 2.10 10.90
C PHE A 44 9.95 2.20 9.49
N THR A 45 10.12 3.42 8.98
CA THR A 45 10.70 3.65 7.64
C THR A 45 12.12 3.11 7.52
N SER A 46 12.94 3.19 8.58
CA SER A 46 14.27 2.57 8.58
C SER A 46 14.21 1.05 8.49
N ALA A 47 13.28 0.42 9.22
CA ALA A 47 13.08 -1.03 9.19
C ALA A 47 12.59 -1.50 7.81
N VAL A 48 11.59 -0.81 7.23
CA VAL A 48 11.10 -1.13 5.88
C VAL A 48 12.21 -1.00 4.84
N ARG A 49 13.02 0.06 4.91
CA ARG A 49 14.18 0.24 4.00
C ARG A 49 15.25 -0.85 4.16
N ALA A 50 15.48 -1.34 5.38
CA ALA A 50 16.39 -2.45 5.62
C ALA A 50 15.86 -3.74 4.97
N ILE A 51 14.57 -4.05 5.18
CA ILE A 51 13.91 -5.21 4.56
C ILE A 51 13.95 -5.12 3.03
N MET A 52 13.63 -3.95 2.46
CA MET A 52 13.72 -3.71 1.02
C MET A 52 15.12 -3.98 0.48
N LYS A 53 16.17 -3.55 1.21
CA LYS A 53 17.55 -3.81 0.82
C LYS A 53 17.88 -5.30 0.88
N ASP A 54 17.51 -5.99 1.96
CA ASP A 54 17.83 -7.40 2.17
C ASP A 54 17.10 -8.31 1.17
N LEU A 55 15.89 -7.93 0.76
CA LEU A 55 15.09 -8.64 -0.25
C LEU A 55 15.35 -8.17 -1.69
N GLY A 56 16.27 -7.24 -1.91
CA GLY A 56 16.64 -6.76 -3.25
C GLY A 56 15.55 -5.98 -3.98
N VAL A 57 14.65 -5.31 -3.27
CA VAL A 57 13.58 -4.49 -3.86
C VAL A 57 14.17 -3.32 -4.64
N GLN A 58 13.84 -3.23 -5.92
CA GLN A 58 14.37 -2.20 -6.83
C GLN A 58 13.46 -0.97 -6.95
N MET A 59 12.17 -1.12 -6.62
CA MET A 59 11.15 -0.08 -6.76
C MET A 59 10.08 -0.25 -5.69
N SER A 60 9.64 0.87 -5.10
CA SER A 60 8.48 0.92 -4.21
C SER A 60 7.39 1.77 -4.85
N VAL A 61 6.16 1.29 -4.85
CA VAL A 61 4.98 2.01 -5.34
C VAL A 61 4.07 2.32 -4.15
N GLY A 62 3.76 3.60 -3.94
CA GLY A 62 2.82 4.04 -2.91
C GLY A 62 1.44 4.25 -3.49
N LEU A 63 0.40 3.87 -2.73
CA LEU A 63 -1.00 4.05 -3.11
C LEU A 63 -1.69 4.99 -2.12
N ASN A 64 -2.45 5.94 -2.65
CA ASN A 64 -3.29 6.83 -1.88
C ASN A 64 -4.56 7.18 -2.66
N ALA A 65 -5.58 7.63 -1.94
CA ALA A 65 -6.80 8.16 -2.53
C ALA A 65 -7.11 9.50 -1.86
N ILE A 66 -7.47 10.50 -2.66
CA ILE A 66 -7.73 11.87 -2.20
C ILE A 66 -9.11 12.26 -2.73
N PRO A 67 -10.04 12.74 -1.88
CA PRO A 67 -11.32 13.25 -2.34
C PRO A 67 -11.11 14.50 -3.20
N MET A 68 -11.69 14.49 -4.39
CA MET A 68 -11.62 15.58 -5.37
C MET A 68 -13.02 15.94 -5.85
N ALA A 69 -13.21 17.19 -6.28
CA ALA A 69 -14.48 17.68 -6.83
C ALA A 69 -14.71 17.17 -8.27
N VAL A 70 -14.89 15.86 -8.44
CA VAL A 70 -15.10 15.18 -9.73
C VAL A 70 -16.34 14.27 -9.66
N PRO A 71 -17.09 14.10 -10.77
CA PRO A 71 -18.27 13.24 -10.79
C PRO A 71 -17.90 11.76 -10.96
N HIS A 72 -18.68 10.86 -10.35
CA HIS A 72 -18.55 9.41 -10.55
C HIS A 72 -18.94 8.93 -11.96
N THR A 73 -19.46 9.82 -12.81
CA THR A 73 -19.86 9.54 -14.21
C THR A 73 -18.75 9.87 -15.22
N ARG A 74 -17.52 10.05 -14.75
CA ARG A 74 -16.31 10.23 -15.56
C ARG A 74 -15.23 9.25 -15.11
N PRO A 75 -14.25 8.92 -15.98
CA PRO A 75 -13.12 8.11 -15.59
C PRO A 75 -12.42 8.66 -14.33
N CYS A 76 -11.95 7.77 -13.46
CA CYS A 76 -11.18 8.15 -12.28
C CYS A 76 -9.81 8.70 -12.71
N GLY A 77 -9.46 9.88 -12.21
CA GLY A 77 -8.15 10.49 -12.47
C GLY A 77 -7.06 9.91 -11.56
N VAL A 78 -5.82 9.92 -12.04
CA VAL A 78 -4.64 9.53 -11.25
C VAL A 78 -3.64 10.68 -11.24
N THR A 79 -3.11 11.01 -10.06
CA THR A 79 -2.02 11.98 -9.90
C THR A 79 -0.78 11.22 -9.45
N ALA A 80 0.18 11.05 -10.36
CA ALA A 80 1.40 10.30 -10.08
C ALA A 80 2.58 11.23 -9.76
N HIS A 81 3.49 10.74 -8.91
CA HIS A 81 4.77 11.38 -8.61
C HIS A 81 5.85 10.29 -8.50
N ALA A 82 7.07 10.58 -8.96
CA ALA A 82 8.16 9.62 -8.93
C ALA A 82 9.53 10.32 -8.92
N THR A 83 10.54 9.62 -8.40
CA THR A 83 11.95 10.02 -8.50
C THR A 83 12.53 9.77 -9.90
N ARG A 84 11.90 8.87 -10.67
CA ARG A 84 12.24 8.52 -12.06
C ARG A 84 11.10 8.93 -12.98
N LYS A 85 11.29 9.99 -13.77
CA LYS A 85 10.21 10.59 -14.59
C LYS A 85 9.68 9.65 -15.67
N GLU A 86 10.53 8.77 -16.18
CA GLU A 86 10.17 7.76 -17.18
C GLU A 86 9.14 6.74 -16.68
N LEU A 87 8.89 6.66 -15.36
CA LEU A 87 7.83 5.81 -14.78
C LEU A 87 6.44 6.47 -14.83
N LEU A 88 6.34 7.75 -15.21
CA LEU A 88 5.09 8.52 -15.23
C LEU A 88 4.40 8.54 -16.60
N VAL A 89 4.90 7.76 -17.56
CA VAL A 89 4.39 7.77 -18.95
C VAL A 89 2.93 7.32 -18.99
N GLY A 90 2.08 8.10 -19.66
CA GLY A 90 0.64 7.83 -19.79
C GLY A 90 -0.22 8.43 -18.67
N ASN A 91 0.38 9.08 -17.67
CA ASN A 91 -0.33 9.85 -16.66
C ASN A 91 -0.37 11.33 -17.04
N ASP A 92 -1.14 11.69 -18.07
CA ASP A 92 -1.41 13.10 -18.37
C ASP A 92 -2.30 13.67 -17.25
N PRO A 93 -1.79 14.61 -16.42
CA PRO A 93 -2.67 15.36 -15.53
C PRO A 93 -3.59 16.19 -16.42
N TRP A 94 -4.90 15.97 -16.23
CA TRP A 94 -6.04 16.65 -16.87
C TRP A 94 -5.83 18.13 -17.19
#